data_AF-A0A8T1RZ42-F1
#
_entry.id   AF-A0A8T1RZ42-F1
#
_cell.length_a   1.000
_cell.length_b   1.000
_cell.length_c   1.000
_cell.angle_alpha   90.00
_cell.angle_beta   90.00
_cell.angle_gamma   90.00
#
_symmetry.space_group_name_H-M   'P 1'
#
loop_
_entity.id
_entity.type
_entity.pdbx_description
1 polymer ?
#
loop_
_entity_poly.entity_id
_entity_poly.type
_entity_poly.pdbx_seq_one_letter_code
_entity_poly.pdbx_strand_id
1 'polypeptide(L)'
;MLQPSPPPALQISPCNVSGAHYGPEQEVQDEVPGRARRGARRNLLESQRRRICPGCQLPRETPEDKAEAPSGIGDLVLAAELMEMAGVSPCYGQHRGGTQPAVQHDHGAYGVPQEPATLGRMVRELQETVHRQSQLVQSLQEALAASQARCQELQERSASECWVLASELGQRAALEAENRTLRCERDQLERRAQGLREELERSSSTVLHMGQRLKEQGGQAEPGRFCLASVRDDGKWLQFYTGFGSAQRLATFLAFLTEGGPQRGAEPGPPSALSPEDQLFLVLVRLRLGLLLQDLAFRFHLSEATASRYWLSWTRLMETRLAQVPVRCSPRYVERFEPRRAAQVGGVPLV
;
A
#
# COMPACT_ATOMS: atom_id res chain seq x y z
N MET A 1 -49.51 62.00 28.45
CA MET A 1 -48.93 61.94 29.81
C MET A 1 -47.92 60.81 29.85
N LEU A 2 -46.67 61.11 30.25
CA LEU A 2 -45.68 60.21 30.86
C LEU A 2 -45.31 58.89 30.13
N GLN A 3 -44.07 58.86 29.61
CA GLN A 3 -43.26 57.64 29.64
C GLN A 3 -43.02 57.18 31.09
N PRO A 4 -42.69 55.89 31.28
CA PRO A 4 -41.71 55.49 32.29
C PRO A 4 -40.42 54.93 31.64
N SER A 5 -39.30 55.27 32.26
CA SER A 5 -37.92 54.89 31.90
C SER A 5 -37.59 53.41 32.24
N PRO A 6 -36.45 52.86 31.78
CA PRO A 6 -36.16 51.42 31.88
C PRO A 6 -35.50 51.01 33.21
N PRO A 7 -35.54 49.70 33.57
CA PRO A 7 -34.72 49.13 34.63
C PRO A 7 -33.25 48.94 34.20
N PRO A 8 -32.29 48.89 35.16
CA PRO A 8 -30.86 48.99 34.88
C PRO A 8 -30.18 47.66 34.54
N ALA A 9 -28.96 47.78 33.99
CA ALA A 9 -28.09 46.64 33.66
C ALA A 9 -27.53 45.92 34.89
N LEU A 10 -27.39 44.61 34.79
CA LEU A 10 -26.45 43.83 35.61
C LEU A 10 -25.30 43.33 34.74
N GLN A 11 -24.08 43.67 35.17
CA GLN A 11 -22.83 43.25 34.56
C GLN A 11 -22.48 41.82 34.98
N ILE A 12 -22.14 40.93 34.04
CA ILE A 12 -21.11 39.90 34.25
C ILE A 12 -20.24 39.83 32.97
N SER A 13 -18.92 39.71 33.18
CA SER A 13 -17.86 39.86 32.17
C SER A 13 -17.67 38.66 31.22
N PRO A 14 -16.94 38.85 30.10
CA PRO A 14 -16.83 37.87 29.02
C PRO A 14 -15.70 36.85 29.24
N CYS A 15 -15.89 35.64 28.68
CA CYS A 15 -14.81 34.67 28.49
C CYS A 15 -14.87 34.04 27.08
N ASN A 16 -13.82 34.32 26.30
CA ASN A 16 -13.20 33.42 25.32
C ASN A 16 -14.03 32.83 24.16
N VAL A 17 -14.03 33.52 23.02
CA VAL A 17 -13.37 32.99 21.80
C VAL A 17 -12.66 34.15 21.09
N SER A 18 -11.34 34.04 20.92
CA SER A 18 -10.58 34.92 20.02
C SER A 18 -9.67 34.04 19.17
N GLY A 19 -9.76 34.20 17.85
CA GLY A 19 -8.81 33.60 16.92
C GLY A 19 -7.94 34.70 16.31
N ALA A 20 -6.66 34.40 16.11
CA ALA A 20 -5.80 35.13 15.18
C ALA A 20 -4.63 34.25 14.73
N HIS A 21 -4.28 34.38 13.45
CA HIS A 21 -3.03 33.91 12.84
C HIS A 21 -1.78 34.47 13.56
N TYR A 22 -0.67 33.73 13.55
CA TYR A 22 0.47 33.99 12.61
C TYR A 22 1.50 32.84 12.65
N GLY A 23 2.32 32.73 11.59
CA GLY A 23 3.48 31.81 11.49
C GLY A 23 4.74 32.33 12.22
N PRO A 24 5.97 31.81 11.94
CA PRO A 24 6.49 31.70 10.56
C PRO A 24 7.33 30.42 10.22
N GLU A 25 7.73 30.33 8.94
CA GLU A 25 9.03 29.88 8.35
C GLU A 25 9.92 28.88 9.15
N GLN A 26 10.40 27.74 8.64
CA GLN A 26 11.32 27.50 7.50
C GLN A 26 11.50 25.93 7.33
N GLU A 27 12.16 25.28 6.35
CA GLU A 27 12.95 25.65 5.15
C GLU A 27 12.94 24.52 4.05
N VAL A 28 13.52 24.85 2.89
CA VAL A 28 13.93 24.14 1.64
C VAL A 28 14.35 22.64 1.67
N GLN A 29 13.89 21.87 0.67
CA GLN A 29 14.78 21.15 -0.27
C GLN A 29 14.09 20.71 -1.59
N ASP A 30 14.63 21.18 -2.71
CA ASP A 30 14.28 20.81 -4.10
C ASP A 30 14.99 19.52 -4.55
N GLU A 31 14.37 18.72 -5.41
CA GLU A 31 15.02 17.76 -6.31
C GLU A 31 14.25 17.70 -7.65
N VAL A 32 14.98 17.62 -8.77
CA VAL A 32 14.52 17.97 -10.13
C VAL A 32 14.17 16.71 -10.97
N PRO A 33 13.18 16.74 -11.89
CA PRO A 33 12.68 15.53 -12.56
C PRO A 33 13.59 15.01 -13.69
N GLY A 34 13.68 13.67 -13.82
CA GLY A 34 14.63 13.02 -14.73
C GLY A 34 14.12 11.80 -15.52
N ARG A 35 13.77 12.05 -16.79
CA ARG A 35 13.86 11.13 -17.97
C ARG A 35 12.96 9.88 -18.04
N ALA A 36 12.08 9.91 -19.03
CA ALA A 36 11.45 8.74 -19.63
C ALA A 36 12.46 7.75 -20.25
N ARG A 37 12.13 6.45 -20.22
CA ARG A 37 12.67 5.44 -21.13
C ARG A 37 11.56 4.59 -21.74
N ARG A 38 11.48 4.61 -23.08
CA ARG A 38 10.75 3.63 -23.88
C ARG A 38 11.51 2.30 -23.84
N GLY A 39 10.83 1.15 -23.79
CA GLY A 39 11.50 -0.15 -23.73
C GLY A 39 10.61 -1.36 -24.00
N ALA A 40 10.50 -1.74 -25.27
CA ALA A 40 10.19 -3.07 -25.79
C ALA A 40 9.04 -3.91 -25.16
N ARG A 41 7.93 -4.00 -25.91
CA ARG A 41 7.10 -5.23 -25.96
C ARG A 41 7.99 -6.43 -26.31
N ARG A 42 7.81 -7.56 -25.63
CA ARG A 42 8.06 -8.88 -26.22
C ARG A 42 6.94 -9.83 -25.81
N ASN A 43 6.35 -10.50 -26.80
CA ASN A 43 5.26 -11.43 -26.60
C ASN A 43 5.75 -12.69 -25.91
N LEU A 44 4.95 -13.21 -24.98
CA LEU A 44 4.98 -14.62 -24.64
C LEU A 44 3.53 -15.13 -24.56
N LEU A 45 3.00 -15.54 -25.72
CA LEU A 45 1.98 -16.58 -25.69
C LEU A 45 2.68 -17.85 -25.20
N GLU A 46 2.17 -18.48 -24.15
CA GLU A 46 1.48 -19.76 -24.32
C GLU A 46 0.89 -20.33 -23.02
N SER A 47 -0.09 -21.21 -23.22
CA SER A 47 -0.41 -22.32 -22.30
C SER A 47 -0.84 -21.99 -20.86
N GLN A 48 -2.08 -21.53 -20.70
CA GLN A 48 -2.91 -22.04 -19.58
C GLN A 48 -4.21 -22.66 -20.08
N ARG A 49 -4.32 -23.96 -19.81
CA ARG A 49 -5.46 -24.83 -20.15
C ARG A 49 -6.71 -24.36 -19.40
N ARG A 50 -7.84 -24.22 -20.11
CA ARG A 50 -9.15 -24.01 -19.50
C ARG A 50 -9.48 -25.20 -18.59
N ARG A 51 -9.42 -25.00 -17.27
CA ARG A 51 -10.11 -25.90 -16.33
C ARG A 51 -11.59 -25.52 -16.32
N ILE A 52 -12.42 -26.45 -16.76
CA ILE A 52 -13.88 -26.32 -16.79
C ILE A 52 -14.37 -26.43 -15.35
N CYS A 53 -15.02 -25.37 -14.83
CA CYS A 53 -15.84 -25.47 -13.63
C CYS A 53 -17.26 -25.89 -14.05
N PRO A 54 -17.83 -26.97 -13.49
CA PRO A 54 -19.19 -27.39 -13.76
C PRO A 54 -20.18 -26.50 -12.99
N GLY A 55 -21.29 -26.10 -13.63
CA GLY A 55 -22.36 -25.38 -12.93
C GLY A 55 -22.85 -24.08 -13.58
N CYS A 56 -23.07 -24.06 -14.90
CA CYS A 56 -23.98 -23.11 -15.54
C CYS A 56 -24.88 -23.91 -16.49
N GLN A 57 -26.15 -24.07 -16.12
CA GLN A 57 -27.13 -24.78 -16.93
C GLN A 57 -27.61 -23.87 -18.06
N LEU A 58 -27.49 -24.34 -19.30
CA LEU A 58 -28.21 -23.77 -20.44
C LEU A 58 -29.71 -24.13 -20.33
N PRO A 59 -30.63 -23.20 -20.60
CA PRO A 59 -31.99 -23.54 -20.99
C PRO A 59 -31.96 -24.32 -22.32
N ARG A 60 -32.84 -25.31 -22.43
CA ARG A 60 -32.89 -26.26 -23.55
C ARG A 60 -34.05 -25.86 -24.48
N GLU A 61 -33.76 -25.62 -25.75
CA GLU A 61 -34.78 -25.34 -26.76
C GLU A 61 -35.63 -26.57 -27.11
N THR A 62 -36.86 -26.33 -27.57
CA THR A 62 -37.61 -27.02 -28.66
C THR A 62 -39.09 -26.57 -28.59
N PRO A 63 -39.87 -26.62 -29.69
CA PRO A 63 -39.55 -26.08 -31.01
C PRO A 63 -40.75 -25.33 -31.65
N GLU A 64 -40.59 -24.83 -32.89
CA GLU A 64 -41.65 -24.43 -33.83
C GLU A 64 -42.64 -23.32 -33.40
N ASP A 65 -42.44 -22.10 -33.93
CA ASP A 65 -43.44 -21.55 -34.88
C ASP A 65 -42.81 -20.57 -35.87
N LYS A 66 -43.49 -20.33 -37.00
CA LYS A 66 -42.94 -19.65 -38.18
C LYS A 66 -43.08 -18.11 -38.11
N ALA A 67 -41.99 -17.39 -38.37
CA ALA A 67 -42.03 -16.05 -38.92
C ALA A 67 -40.78 -15.78 -39.76
N GLU A 68 -40.97 -15.35 -41.00
CA GLU A 68 -39.89 -15.06 -41.96
C GLU A 68 -39.15 -13.77 -41.58
N ALA A 69 -37.82 -13.82 -41.57
CA ALA A 69 -37.00 -12.60 -41.50
C ALA A 69 -37.00 -11.91 -42.88
N PRO A 70 -37.04 -10.57 -42.96
CA PRO A 70 -37.02 -9.86 -44.23
C PRO A 70 -35.68 -10.04 -44.93
N SER A 71 -35.73 -10.42 -46.21
CA SER A 71 -34.58 -10.66 -47.08
C SER A 71 -33.65 -9.45 -47.13
N GLY A 72 -32.35 -9.68 -46.99
CA GLY A 72 -31.36 -8.61 -47.08
C GLY A 72 -31.22 -8.11 -48.52
N ILE A 73 -30.89 -6.82 -48.69
CA ILE A 73 -30.67 -6.21 -50.02
C ILE A 73 -29.62 -6.98 -50.85
N GLY A 74 -28.68 -7.68 -50.21
CA GLY A 74 -27.71 -8.55 -50.88
C GLY A 74 -28.31 -9.73 -51.64
N ASP A 75 -29.42 -10.32 -51.17
CA ASP A 75 -30.04 -11.48 -51.82
C ASP A 75 -30.74 -11.09 -53.14
N LEU A 76 -31.26 -9.86 -53.21
CA LEU A 76 -31.84 -9.29 -54.43
C LEU A 76 -30.79 -8.97 -55.50
N VAL A 77 -29.59 -8.53 -55.08
CA VAL A 77 -28.46 -8.29 -56.00
C VAL A 77 -27.95 -9.61 -56.59
N LEU A 78 -27.79 -10.64 -55.75
CA LEU A 78 -27.35 -11.97 -56.20
C LEU A 78 -28.39 -12.63 -57.14
N ALA A 79 -29.68 -12.42 -56.89
CA ALA A 79 -30.74 -12.87 -57.79
C ALA A 79 -30.72 -12.14 -59.15
N ALA A 80 -30.37 -10.85 -59.18
CA ALA A 80 -30.25 -10.07 -60.41
C ALA A 80 -29.06 -10.51 -61.27
N GLU A 81 -27.86 -10.67 -60.68
CA GLU A 81 -26.66 -11.15 -61.40
C GLU A 81 -26.87 -12.56 -62.00
N LEU A 82 -27.57 -13.45 -61.30
CA LEU A 82 -27.92 -14.79 -61.81
C LEU A 82 -28.92 -14.76 -62.98
N MET A 83 -29.74 -13.71 -63.11
CA MET A 83 -30.61 -13.52 -64.27
C MET A 83 -29.89 -12.88 -65.46
N GLU A 84 -28.88 -12.04 -65.22
CA GLU A 84 -28.12 -11.36 -66.28
C GLU A 84 -27.15 -12.31 -67.01
N MET A 85 -26.57 -13.28 -66.29
CA MET A 85 -25.70 -14.32 -66.87
C MET A 85 -26.44 -15.38 -67.71
N ALA A 86 -27.77 -15.39 -67.73
CA ALA A 86 -28.59 -16.30 -68.55
C ALA A 86 -29.02 -15.69 -69.91
N GLY A 87 -28.58 -14.46 -70.22
CA GLY A 87 -29.21 -13.58 -71.20
C GLY A 87 -28.57 -13.45 -72.59
N VAL A 88 -27.73 -14.38 -73.07
CA VAL A 88 -27.15 -14.30 -74.44
C VAL A 88 -27.35 -15.59 -75.26
N SER A 89 -28.06 -15.42 -76.38
CA SER A 89 -28.49 -16.37 -77.43
C SER A 89 -27.36 -17.17 -78.13
N PRO A 90 -27.63 -18.09 -79.11
CA PRO A 90 -28.93 -18.51 -79.71
C PRO A 90 -29.08 -20.05 -79.98
N CYS A 91 -30.17 -20.41 -80.70
CA CYS A 91 -30.26 -21.40 -81.81
C CYS A 91 -31.25 -22.61 -81.70
N TYR A 92 -32.16 -22.66 -82.69
CA TYR A 92 -32.97 -23.79 -83.22
C TYR A 92 -33.91 -24.59 -82.30
N GLY A 93 -35.20 -24.69 -82.68
CA GLY A 93 -36.04 -25.81 -82.23
C GLY A 93 -37.58 -25.68 -82.22
N GLN A 94 -38.20 -25.54 -83.40
CA GLN A 94 -39.45 -26.26 -83.75
C GLN A 94 -40.79 -25.98 -82.98
N HIS A 95 -41.71 -25.34 -83.71
CA HIS A 95 -43.17 -25.49 -83.69
C HIS A 95 -43.90 -26.07 -82.45
N ARG A 96 -44.83 -25.27 -81.89
CA ARG A 96 -46.25 -25.63 -81.95
C ARG A 96 -47.15 -24.39 -82.03
N GLY A 97 -48.26 -24.50 -82.75
CA GLY A 97 -49.07 -23.35 -83.15
C GLY A 97 -49.89 -22.73 -82.01
N GLY A 98 -49.79 -21.41 -81.90
CA GLY A 98 -50.82 -20.55 -81.32
C GLY A 98 -50.99 -19.36 -82.27
N THR A 99 -52.18 -19.19 -82.83
CA THR A 99 -52.48 -18.06 -83.72
C THR A 99 -52.39 -16.75 -82.94
N GLN A 100 -51.29 -16.02 -83.12
CA GLN A 100 -51.29 -14.59 -82.80
C GLN A 100 -52.37 -13.92 -83.65
N PRO A 101 -53.29 -13.13 -83.08
CA PRO A 101 -54.11 -12.24 -83.89
C PRO A 101 -53.15 -11.24 -84.52
N ALA A 102 -53.02 -11.28 -85.85
CA ALA A 102 -52.35 -10.21 -86.58
C ALA A 102 -53.10 -8.93 -86.25
N VAL A 103 -52.44 -8.00 -85.56
CA VAL A 103 -52.97 -6.65 -85.34
C VAL A 103 -53.00 -5.99 -86.71
N GLN A 104 -54.14 -6.11 -87.39
CA GLN A 104 -54.45 -5.34 -88.57
C GLN A 104 -54.54 -3.88 -88.12
N HIS A 105 -53.47 -3.14 -88.36
CA HIS A 105 -53.51 -1.70 -88.25
C HIS A 105 -54.43 -1.19 -89.36
N ASP A 106 -55.61 -0.70 -88.98
CA ASP A 106 -56.56 -0.03 -89.87
C ASP A 106 -55.97 1.29 -90.38
N HIS A 107 -55.08 1.20 -91.37
CA HIS A 107 -54.47 2.34 -92.02
C HIS A 107 -55.49 3.22 -92.79
N GLY A 108 -56.71 2.71 -93.02
CA GLY A 108 -57.80 3.42 -93.69
C GLY A 108 -58.56 4.44 -92.84
N ALA A 109 -58.37 4.45 -91.51
CA ALA A 109 -59.09 5.35 -90.59
C ALA A 109 -58.33 6.63 -90.20
N TYR A 110 -57.06 6.76 -90.61
CA TYR A 110 -56.30 8.00 -90.44
C TYR A 110 -56.74 9.03 -91.48
N GLY A 111 -57.76 9.82 -91.13
CA GLY A 111 -58.23 10.95 -91.92
C GLY A 111 -57.18 12.06 -92.02
N VAL A 112 -56.16 11.88 -92.87
CA VAL A 112 -55.19 12.93 -93.21
C VAL A 112 -55.95 14.08 -93.90
N PRO A 113 -55.95 15.31 -93.36
CA PRO A 113 -56.63 16.42 -94.00
C PRO A 113 -56.07 16.68 -95.39
N GLN A 114 -56.93 16.62 -96.43
CA GLN A 114 -56.51 16.88 -97.81
C GLN A 114 -56.13 18.35 -98.07
N GLU A 115 -56.43 19.24 -97.12
CA GLU A 115 -56.07 20.65 -97.17
C GLU A 115 -54.69 20.89 -96.53
N PRO A 116 -53.68 21.35 -97.29
CA PRO A 116 -52.30 21.43 -96.81
C PRO A 116 -52.10 22.43 -95.66
N ALA A 117 -52.93 23.47 -95.59
CA ALA A 117 -52.89 24.45 -94.51
C ALA A 117 -53.33 23.85 -93.15
N THR A 118 -54.29 22.92 -93.17
CA THR A 118 -54.82 22.27 -91.97
C THR A 118 -53.86 21.19 -91.46
N LEU A 119 -53.31 20.36 -92.36
CA LEU A 119 -52.21 19.44 -92.03
C LEU A 119 -51.00 20.18 -91.44
N GLY A 120 -50.62 21.32 -92.05
CA GLY A 120 -49.52 22.15 -91.56
C GLY A 120 -49.77 22.85 -90.21
N ARG A 121 -51.01 22.95 -89.72
CA ARG A 121 -51.28 23.37 -88.32
C ARG A 121 -51.10 22.20 -87.36
N MET A 122 -51.71 21.05 -87.66
CA MET A 122 -51.58 19.83 -86.83
C MET A 122 -50.12 19.39 -86.65
N VAL A 123 -49.29 19.47 -87.71
CA VAL A 123 -47.85 19.15 -87.61
C VAL A 123 -47.12 20.10 -86.66
N ARG A 124 -47.45 21.40 -86.65
CA ARG A 124 -46.85 22.36 -85.71
C ARG A 124 -47.31 22.15 -84.27
N GLU A 125 -48.61 21.88 -84.06
CA GLU A 125 -49.16 21.54 -82.74
C GLU A 125 -48.55 20.23 -82.18
N LEU A 126 -48.32 19.23 -83.03
CA LEU A 126 -47.59 18.01 -82.67
C LEU A 126 -46.12 18.27 -82.37
N GLN A 127 -45.43 19.12 -83.15
CA GLN A 127 -44.06 19.54 -82.85
C GLN A 127 -43.96 20.30 -81.52
N GLU A 128 -44.90 21.20 -81.21
CA GLU A 128 -44.97 21.90 -79.93
C GLU A 128 -45.22 20.95 -78.76
N THR A 129 -46.15 20.00 -78.89
CA THR A 129 -46.45 19.03 -77.83
C THR A 129 -45.28 18.06 -77.60
N VAL A 130 -44.64 17.57 -78.66
CA VAL A 130 -43.40 16.77 -78.56
C VAL A 130 -42.27 17.58 -77.92
N HIS A 131 -42.10 18.87 -78.27
CA HIS A 131 -41.09 19.72 -77.66
C HIS A 131 -41.35 19.94 -76.15
N ARG A 132 -42.60 20.26 -75.77
CA ARG A 132 -43.02 20.39 -74.36
C ARG A 132 -42.82 19.08 -73.59
N GLN A 133 -43.16 17.93 -74.18
CA GLN A 133 -42.92 16.61 -73.59
C GLN A 133 -41.43 16.32 -73.43
N SER A 134 -40.59 16.65 -74.42
CA SER A 134 -39.13 16.49 -74.34
C SER A 134 -38.54 17.33 -73.19
N GLN A 135 -38.98 18.59 -73.04
CA GLN A 135 -38.56 19.46 -71.92
C GLN A 135 -39.02 18.93 -70.56
N LEU A 136 -40.26 18.40 -70.48
CA LEU A 136 -40.79 17.80 -69.26
C LEU A 136 -40.05 16.51 -68.88
N VAL A 137 -39.73 15.65 -69.85
CA VAL A 137 -38.92 14.44 -69.61
C VAL A 137 -37.52 14.82 -69.14
N GLN A 138 -36.88 15.82 -69.76
CA GLN A 138 -35.56 16.29 -69.37
C GLN A 138 -35.55 16.87 -67.95
N SER A 139 -36.50 17.74 -67.59
CA SER A 139 -36.60 18.28 -66.23
C SER A 139 -36.92 17.21 -65.17
N LEU A 140 -37.71 16.18 -65.50
CA LEU A 140 -37.93 15.03 -64.62
C LEU A 140 -36.66 14.16 -64.47
N GLN A 141 -35.87 13.98 -65.52
CA GLN A 141 -34.58 13.27 -65.46
C GLN A 141 -33.58 14.03 -64.57
N GLU A 142 -33.48 15.35 -64.72
CA GLU A 142 -32.65 16.22 -63.86
C GLU A 142 -33.12 16.17 -62.40
N ALA A 143 -34.43 16.21 -62.15
CA ALA A 143 -34.99 16.11 -60.79
C ALA A 143 -34.77 14.71 -60.16
N LEU A 144 -34.82 13.64 -60.96
CA LEU A 144 -34.51 12.28 -60.53
C LEU A 144 -33.02 12.09 -60.23
N ALA A 145 -32.13 12.61 -61.08
CA ALA A 145 -30.68 12.59 -60.81
C ALA A 145 -30.35 13.37 -59.52
N ALA A 146 -30.99 14.53 -59.30
CA ALA A 146 -30.83 15.31 -58.08
C ALA A 146 -31.43 14.64 -56.83
N SER A 147 -32.52 13.86 -56.94
CA SER A 147 -33.02 13.07 -55.81
C SER A 147 -32.13 11.87 -55.51
N GLN A 148 -31.65 11.16 -56.53
CA GLN A 148 -30.70 10.05 -56.39
C GLN A 148 -29.39 10.50 -55.73
N ALA A 149 -28.80 11.62 -56.16
CA ALA A 149 -27.59 12.17 -55.56
C ALA A 149 -27.77 12.52 -54.07
N ARG A 150 -28.92 13.12 -53.69
CA ARG A 150 -29.26 13.40 -52.28
C ARG A 150 -29.45 12.12 -51.46
N CYS A 151 -30.07 11.09 -52.03
CA CYS A 151 -30.21 9.79 -51.37
C CYS A 151 -28.84 9.13 -51.14
N GLN A 152 -27.93 9.19 -52.12
CA GLN A 152 -26.55 8.69 -51.98
C GLN A 152 -25.78 9.46 -50.90
N GLU A 153 -25.83 10.79 -50.90
CA GLU A 153 -25.18 11.63 -49.88
C GLU A 153 -25.70 11.33 -48.46
N LEU A 154 -27.01 11.11 -48.29
CA LEU A 154 -27.60 10.71 -47.01
C LEU A 154 -27.22 9.27 -46.62
N GLN A 155 -27.08 8.36 -47.59
CA GLN A 155 -26.63 7.00 -47.35
C GLN A 155 -25.15 6.96 -46.93
N GLU A 156 -24.28 7.74 -47.57
CA GLU A 156 -22.87 7.88 -47.17
C GLU A 156 -22.73 8.51 -45.79
N ARG A 157 -23.50 9.57 -45.49
CA ARG A 157 -23.54 10.19 -44.15
C ARG A 157 -23.97 9.19 -43.09
N SER A 158 -25.12 8.55 -43.25
CA SER A 158 -25.61 7.57 -42.27
C SER A 158 -24.68 6.36 -42.12
N ALA A 159 -24.05 5.89 -43.21
CA ALA A 159 -23.00 4.88 -43.12
C ALA A 159 -21.80 5.37 -42.28
N SER A 160 -21.32 6.60 -42.50
CA SER A 160 -20.21 7.18 -41.72
C SER A 160 -20.56 7.33 -40.23
N GLU A 161 -21.79 7.76 -39.91
CA GLU A 161 -22.31 7.85 -38.54
C GLU A 161 -22.39 6.46 -37.89
N CYS A 162 -22.90 5.45 -38.60
CA CYS A 162 -22.91 4.07 -38.13
C CYS A 162 -21.49 3.53 -37.84
N TRP A 163 -20.51 3.83 -38.69
CA TRP A 163 -19.11 3.45 -38.46
C TRP A 163 -18.52 4.14 -37.21
N VAL A 164 -18.78 5.43 -37.00
CA VAL A 164 -18.35 6.17 -35.81
C VAL A 164 -18.97 5.56 -34.55
N LEU A 165 -20.30 5.34 -34.54
CA LEU A 165 -21.00 4.75 -33.40
C LEU A 165 -20.53 3.32 -33.11
N ALA A 166 -20.29 2.49 -34.13
CA ALA A 166 -19.74 1.15 -33.96
C ALA A 166 -18.33 1.18 -33.34
N SER A 167 -17.47 2.11 -33.77
CA SER A 167 -16.15 2.33 -33.19
C SER A 167 -16.23 2.77 -31.72
N GLU A 168 -17.10 3.73 -31.39
CA GLU A 168 -17.30 4.16 -29.99
C GLU A 168 -17.81 3.03 -29.10
N LEU A 169 -18.77 2.24 -29.56
CA LEU A 169 -19.28 1.08 -28.83
C LEU A 169 -18.19 0.03 -28.60
N GLY A 170 -17.33 -0.22 -29.60
CA GLY A 170 -16.15 -1.08 -29.45
C GLY A 170 -15.16 -0.57 -28.40
N GLN A 171 -14.89 0.74 -28.38
CA GLN A 171 -14.03 1.37 -27.37
C GLN A 171 -14.64 1.28 -25.96
N ARG A 172 -15.94 1.53 -25.81
CA ARG A 172 -16.66 1.38 -24.54
C ARG A 172 -16.62 -0.06 -24.03
N ALA A 173 -16.85 -1.05 -24.90
CA ALA A 173 -16.75 -2.46 -24.55
C ALA A 173 -15.34 -2.87 -24.10
N ALA A 174 -14.29 -2.32 -24.72
CA ALA A 174 -12.90 -2.54 -24.29
C ALA A 174 -12.63 -1.94 -22.90
N LEU A 175 -13.05 -0.70 -22.66
CA LEU A 175 -12.92 -0.03 -21.36
C LEU A 175 -13.74 -0.74 -20.26
N GLU A 176 -14.90 -1.29 -20.58
CA GLU A 176 -15.67 -2.12 -19.66
C GLU A 176 -14.94 -3.42 -19.30
N ALA A 177 -14.31 -4.08 -20.28
CA ALA A 177 -13.52 -5.29 -20.03
C ALA A 177 -12.31 -5.00 -19.12
N GLU A 178 -11.61 -3.88 -19.35
CA GLU A 178 -10.53 -3.41 -18.49
C GLU A 178 -11.03 -3.09 -17.07
N ASN A 179 -12.15 -2.38 -16.93
CA ASN A 179 -12.77 -2.11 -15.64
C ASN A 179 -13.17 -3.39 -14.88
N ARG A 180 -13.61 -4.45 -15.58
CA ARG A 180 -13.90 -5.75 -14.96
C ARG A 180 -12.61 -6.40 -14.44
N THR A 181 -11.53 -6.37 -15.20
CA THR A 181 -10.20 -6.85 -14.78
C THR A 181 -9.69 -6.11 -13.55
N LEU A 182 -9.69 -4.77 -13.58
CA LEU A 182 -9.24 -3.92 -12.47
C LEU A 182 -10.04 -4.14 -11.17
N ARG A 183 -11.37 -4.39 -11.28
CA ARG A 183 -12.19 -4.80 -10.13
C ARG A 183 -11.73 -6.15 -9.57
N CYS A 184 -11.51 -7.16 -10.42
CA CYS A 184 -11.01 -8.45 -9.97
C CYS A 184 -9.60 -8.40 -9.36
N GLU A 185 -8.75 -7.48 -9.79
CA GLU A 185 -7.43 -7.24 -9.19
C GLU A 185 -7.55 -6.55 -7.83
N ARG A 186 -8.35 -5.48 -7.72
CA ARG A 186 -8.66 -4.82 -6.45
C ARG A 186 -9.19 -5.82 -5.42
N ASP A 187 -10.19 -6.61 -5.79
CA ASP A 187 -10.81 -7.59 -4.88
C ASP A 187 -9.83 -8.69 -4.43
N GLN A 188 -8.77 -8.97 -5.21
CA GLN A 188 -7.68 -9.86 -4.79
C GLN A 188 -6.70 -9.16 -3.84
N LEU A 189 -6.36 -7.89 -4.10
CA LEU A 189 -5.48 -7.10 -3.24
C LEU A 189 -6.12 -6.83 -1.87
N GLU A 190 -7.42 -6.54 -1.83
CA GLU A 190 -8.19 -6.37 -0.59
C GLU A 190 -8.17 -7.66 0.26
N ARG A 191 -8.40 -8.83 -0.36
CA ARG A 191 -8.29 -10.13 0.31
C ARG A 191 -6.88 -10.42 0.86
N ARG A 192 -5.83 -10.07 0.10
CA ARG A 192 -4.44 -10.21 0.59
C ARG A 192 -4.15 -9.27 1.76
N ALA A 193 -4.61 -8.02 1.69
CA ALA A 193 -4.46 -7.04 2.76
C ALA A 193 -5.21 -7.44 4.04
N GLN A 194 -6.39 -8.04 3.91
CA GLN A 194 -7.14 -8.64 5.02
C GLN A 194 -6.36 -9.79 5.66
N GLY A 195 -5.88 -10.76 4.87
CA GLY A 195 -5.08 -11.88 5.37
C GLY A 195 -3.84 -11.44 6.15
N LEU A 196 -3.07 -10.48 5.61
CA LEU A 196 -1.90 -9.91 6.28
C LEU A 196 -2.25 -9.18 7.59
N ARG A 197 -3.40 -8.49 7.66
CA ARG A 197 -3.88 -7.87 8.91
C ARG A 197 -4.24 -8.92 9.95
N GLU A 198 -4.93 -10.00 9.57
CA GLU A 198 -5.23 -11.09 10.49
C GLU A 198 -3.97 -11.81 10.99
N GLU A 199 -2.96 -12.01 10.13
CA GLU A 199 -1.66 -12.55 10.55
C GLU A 199 -0.94 -11.63 11.53
N LEU A 200 -0.99 -10.31 11.32
CA LEU A 200 -0.44 -9.32 12.24
C LEU A 200 -1.18 -9.33 13.59
N GLU A 201 -2.51 -9.41 13.61
CA GLU A 201 -3.30 -9.51 14.85
C GLU A 201 -3.04 -10.83 15.60
N ARG A 202 -2.90 -11.96 14.89
CA ARG A 202 -2.48 -13.24 15.48
C ARG A 202 -1.09 -13.11 16.10
N SER A 203 -0.13 -12.55 15.38
CA SER A 203 1.24 -12.33 15.87
C SER A 203 1.26 -11.40 17.09
N SER A 204 0.59 -10.26 17.02
CA SER A 204 0.39 -9.30 18.12
C SER A 204 -0.18 -10.00 19.36
N SER A 205 -1.24 -10.78 19.20
CA SER A 205 -1.85 -11.57 20.28
C SER A 205 -0.87 -12.56 20.91
N THR A 206 -0.05 -13.26 20.11
CA THR A 206 0.99 -14.17 20.64
C THR A 206 2.09 -13.41 21.39
N VAL A 207 2.52 -12.25 20.90
CA VAL A 207 3.54 -11.41 21.55
C VAL A 207 3.02 -10.84 22.87
N LEU A 208 1.76 -10.38 22.91
CA LEU A 208 1.10 -9.94 24.14
C LEU A 208 0.98 -11.08 25.16
N HIS A 209 0.58 -12.28 24.74
CA HIS A 209 0.52 -13.46 25.61
C HIS A 209 1.91 -13.87 26.13
N MET A 210 2.94 -13.87 25.28
CA MET A 210 4.33 -14.13 25.71
C MET A 210 4.83 -13.05 26.66
N GLY A 211 4.56 -11.77 26.40
CA GLY A 211 4.91 -10.66 27.28
C GLY A 211 4.22 -10.75 28.63
N GLN A 212 2.94 -11.15 28.68
CA GLN A 212 2.22 -11.42 29.92
C GLN A 212 2.85 -12.59 30.69
N ARG A 213 3.14 -13.71 30.03
CA ARG A 213 3.83 -14.85 30.68
C ARG A 213 5.21 -14.48 31.21
N LEU A 214 5.99 -13.69 30.46
CA LEU A 214 7.28 -13.18 30.92
C LEU A 214 7.12 -12.20 32.09
N LYS A 215 6.03 -11.44 32.16
CA LYS A 215 5.71 -10.57 33.31
C LYS A 215 5.23 -11.35 34.53
N GLU A 216 4.50 -12.46 34.35
CA GLU A 216 4.08 -13.35 35.44
C GLU A 216 5.28 -14.12 36.01
N GLN A 217 6.19 -14.59 35.15
CA GLN A 217 7.45 -15.22 35.55
C GLN A 217 8.43 -14.18 36.15
N GLY A 218 8.53 -13.00 35.54
CA GLY A 218 9.34 -11.87 35.99
C GLY A 218 8.82 -11.20 37.26
N GLY A 219 7.52 -11.32 37.58
CA GLY A 219 6.93 -10.84 38.82
C GLY A 219 7.40 -11.59 40.07
N GLN A 220 8.05 -12.75 39.90
CA GLN A 220 8.81 -13.42 40.97
C GLN A 220 10.33 -13.27 40.82
N ALA A 221 10.80 -12.76 39.69
CA ALA A 221 12.20 -12.47 39.41
C ALA A 221 12.40 -10.96 39.25
N GLU A 222 12.34 -10.25 40.39
CA GLU A 222 12.94 -8.91 40.53
C GLU A 222 14.28 -8.88 39.78
N PRO A 223 14.58 -7.83 38.99
CA PRO A 223 15.79 -7.77 38.17
C PRO A 223 16.99 -8.01 39.06
N GLY A 224 17.71 -9.11 38.80
CA GLY A 224 18.59 -9.78 39.76
C GLY A 224 19.55 -8.83 40.47
N ARG A 225 19.12 -8.31 41.62
CA ARG A 225 19.79 -7.24 42.36
C ARG A 225 21.19 -7.72 42.71
N PHE A 226 22.20 -6.97 42.28
CA PHE A 226 23.59 -7.33 42.54
C PHE A 226 23.85 -7.29 44.05
N CYS A 227 23.91 -8.48 44.66
CA CYS A 227 23.97 -8.70 46.11
C CYS A 227 24.88 -9.89 46.40
N LEU A 228 25.29 -10.05 47.66
CA LEU A 228 26.16 -11.15 48.05
C LEU A 228 25.51 -12.51 47.80
N ALA A 229 24.19 -12.64 48.05
CA ALA A 229 23.47 -13.90 47.89
C ALA A 229 23.54 -14.47 46.47
N SER A 230 23.48 -13.64 45.42
CA SER A 230 23.59 -14.06 44.02
C SER A 230 24.97 -14.63 43.64
N VAL A 231 25.99 -14.36 44.44
CA VAL A 231 27.41 -14.67 44.15
C VAL A 231 28.00 -15.68 45.15
N ARG A 232 27.43 -15.78 46.36
CA ARG A 232 27.93 -16.60 47.47
C ARG A 232 28.12 -18.08 47.13
N ASP A 233 27.22 -18.61 46.31
CA ASP A 233 27.14 -20.05 46.04
C ASP A 233 28.05 -20.47 44.86
N ASP A 234 28.53 -19.52 44.03
CA ASP A 234 29.59 -19.75 43.05
C ASP A 234 30.94 -19.23 43.58
N GLY A 235 31.78 -20.17 44.02
CA GLY A 235 33.11 -19.87 44.55
C GLY A 235 34.03 -19.10 43.59
N LYS A 236 33.85 -19.21 42.27
CA LYS A 236 34.64 -18.44 41.29
C LYS A 236 34.21 -16.98 41.29
N TRP A 237 32.91 -16.71 41.23
CA TRP A 237 32.40 -15.34 41.28
C TRP A 237 32.64 -14.70 42.65
N LEU A 238 32.49 -15.45 43.75
CA LEU A 238 32.81 -14.97 45.09
C LEU A 238 34.29 -14.57 45.20
N GLN A 239 35.21 -15.41 44.73
CA GLN A 239 36.63 -15.08 44.70
C GLN A 239 36.92 -13.92 43.73
N PHE A 240 36.25 -13.85 42.58
CA PHE A 240 36.40 -12.75 41.62
C PHE A 240 36.00 -11.40 42.20
N TYR A 241 34.86 -11.31 42.89
CA TYR A 241 34.33 -10.06 43.42
C TYR A 241 34.89 -9.67 44.79
N THR A 242 35.15 -10.63 45.68
CA THR A 242 35.56 -10.34 47.08
C THR A 242 37.00 -10.72 47.40
N GLY A 243 37.61 -11.60 46.62
CA GLY A 243 38.91 -12.21 46.92
C GLY A 243 38.86 -13.37 47.93
N PHE A 244 37.72 -13.61 48.58
CA PHE A 244 37.55 -14.75 49.47
C PHE A 244 37.21 -16.00 48.67
N GLY A 245 38.03 -17.05 48.81
CA GLY A 245 37.75 -18.38 48.21
C GLY A 245 36.71 -19.23 48.97
N SER A 246 35.98 -18.63 49.92
CA SER A 246 34.98 -19.33 50.74
C SER A 246 34.03 -18.33 51.38
N ALA A 247 32.71 -18.58 51.26
CA ALA A 247 31.66 -17.80 51.92
C ALA A 247 31.81 -17.82 53.45
N GLN A 248 32.21 -18.95 54.03
CA GLN A 248 32.48 -19.09 55.46
C GLN A 248 33.53 -18.08 55.93
N ARG A 249 34.63 -17.93 55.17
CA ARG A 249 35.72 -17.00 55.53
C ARG A 249 35.28 -15.55 55.42
N LEU A 250 34.44 -15.21 54.45
CA LEU A 250 33.83 -13.88 54.33
C LEU A 250 32.89 -13.59 55.51
N ALA A 251 32.07 -14.55 55.93
CA ALA A 251 31.19 -14.42 57.08
C ALA A 251 31.98 -14.25 58.39
N THR A 252 33.05 -15.05 58.61
CA THR A 252 33.96 -14.86 59.76
C THR A 252 34.65 -13.49 59.72
N PHE A 253 35.00 -12.98 58.55
CA PHE A 253 35.58 -11.64 58.41
C PHE A 253 34.57 -10.54 58.72
N LEU A 254 33.31 -10.68 58.29
CA LEU A 254 32.22 -9.77 58.66
C LEU A 254 31.98 -9.77 60.18
N ALA A 255 31.97 -10.95 60.81
CA ALA A 255 31.90 -11.09 62.27
C ALA A 255 33.07 -10.34 62.94
N PHE A 256 34.31 -10.63 62.53
CA PHE A 256 35.50 -9.93 63.02
C PHE A 256 35.46 -8.40 62.84
N LEU A 257 34.80 -7.86 61.79
CA LEU A 257 34.64 -6.42 61.64
C LEU A 257 33.57 -5.81 62.56
N THR A 258 32.59 -6.60 63.01
CA THR A 258 31.41 -6.15 63.77
C THR A 258 31.45 -6.50 65.26
N GLU A 259 32.24 -7.49 65.67
CA GLU A 259 32.43 -7.98 67.04
C GLU A 259 32.94 -6.89 68.01
N GLY A 260 32.04 -6.20 68.71
CA GLY A 260 32.43 -5.11 69.63
C GLY A 260 32.40 -3.72 69.01
N GLY A 261 31.66 -3.52 67.90
CA GLY A 261 31.00 -2.24 67.71
C GLY A 261 30.05 -1.96 68.89
N PRO A 262 29.75 -0.70 69.24
CA PRO A 262 28.80 -0.40 70.29
C PRO A 262 27.45 -1.06 69.96
N GLN A 263 26.88 -1.76 70.96
CA GLN A 263 25.47 -2.14 70.89
C GLN A 263 24.68 -0.87 70.58
N ARG A 264 23.81 -0.90 69.55
CA ARG A 264 22.94 0.23 69.20
C ARG A 264 21.87 0.42 70.26
N GLY A 265 22.26 0.97 71.42
CA GLY A 265 21.39 1.49 72.47
C GLY A 265 21.00 2.96 72.25
N ALA A 266 21.17 3.47 71.03
CA ALA A 266 20.72 4.78 70.61
C ALA A 266 19.88 4.61 69.34
N GLU A 267 18.66 5.15 69.39
CA GLU A 267 17.63 5.34 68.35
C GLU A 267 17.86 4.68 66.98
N PRO A 268 16.89 3.87 66.47
CA PRO A 268 16.99 3.29 65.14
C PRO A 268 16.95 4.39 64.06
N GLY A 269 18.13 4.83 63.64
CA GLY A 269 18.30 5.69 62.48
C GLY A 269 17.69 5.06 61.21
N PRO A 270 17.49 5.85 60.14
CA PRO A 270 16.75 5.43 58.95
C PRO A 270 17.18 4.04 58.44
N PRO A 271 16.23 3.17 58.04
CA PRO A 271 16.53 1.81 57.64
C PRO A 271 17.58 1.79 56.52
N SER A 272 18.63 1.00 56.73
CA SER A 272 19.73 0.87 55.79
C SER A 272 19.25 0.22 54.50
N ALA A 273 19.46 0.87 53.35
CA ALA A 273 19.03 0.36 52.04
C ALA A 273 19.71 -0.97 51.63
N LEU A 274 20.86 -1.28 52.22
CA LEU A 274 21.57 -2.54 52.08
C LEU A 274 21.72 -3.26 53.42
N SER A 275 21.73 -4.59 53.40
CA SER A 275 22.17 -5.43 54.53
C SER A 275 23.65 -5.18 54.86
N PRO A 276 24.15 -5.47 56.08
CA PRO A 276 25.57 -5.36 56.39
C PRO A 276 26.47 -6.22 55.49
N GLU A 277 25.98 -7.40 55.10
CA GLU A 277 26.62 -8.29 54.13
C GLU A 277 26.80 -7.62 52.75
N ASP A 278 25.74 -7.01 52.22
CA ASP A 278 25.77 -6.35 50.91
C ASP A 278 26.59 -5.05 50.92
N GLN A 279 26.63 -4.33 52.05
CA GLN A 279 27.50 -3.16 52.20
C GLN A 279 28.97 -3.57 52.20
N LEU A 280 29.33 -4.61 52.96
CA LEU A 280 30.69 -5.16 52.95
C LEU A 280 31.03 -5.68 51.54
N PHE A 281 30.10 -6.36 50.88
CA PHE A 281 30.27 -6.83 49.50
C PHE A 281 30.57 -5.68 48.53
N LEU A 282 29.80 -4.58 48.56
CA LEU A 282 30.05 -3.37 47.76
C LEU A 282 31.47 -2.82 47.98
N VAL A 283 31.92 -2.77 49.23
CA VAL A 283 33.24 -2.25 49.62
C VAL A 283 34.37 -3.17 49.13
N LEU A 284 34.20 -4.50 49.27
CA LEU A 284 35.18 -5.48 48.78
C LEU A 284 35.28 -5.49 47.26
N VAL A 285 34.14 -5.40 46.56
CA VAL A 285 34.08 -5.25 45.10
C VAL A 285 34.86 -4.02 44.65
N ARG A 286 34.68 -2.88 45.34
CA ARG A 286 35.43 -1.65 45.04
C ARG A 286 36.93 -1.78 45.33
N LEU A 287 37.31 -2.36 46.48
CA LEU A 287 38.72 -2.58 46.84
C LEU A 287 39.44 -3.51 45.86
N ARG A 288 38.74 -4.51 45.32
CA ARG A 288 39.32 -5.54 44.45
C ARG A 288 39.31 -5.20 42.97
N LEU A 289 38.22 -4.62 42.48
CA LEU A 289 38.01 -4.35 41.04
C LEU A 289 38.18 -2.87 40.67
N GLY A 290 38.33 -1.96 41.64
CA GLY A 290 38.55 -0.52 41.39
C GLY A 290 37.33 0.23 40.84
N LEU A 291 36.12 -0.37 40.87
CA LEU A 291 34.92 0.19 40.26
C LEU A 291 34.54 1.57 40.84
N LEU A 292 34.09 2.48 39.96
CA LEU A 292 33.62 3.82 40.31
C LEU A 292 32.37 3.76 41.21
N LEU A 293 32.16 4.79 42.04
CA LEU A 293 30.98 4.86 42.92
C LEU A 293 29.67 4.91 42.13
N GLN A 294 29.68 5.55 40.95
CA GLN A 294 28.54 5.58 40.03
C GLN A 294 28.15 4.18 39.49
N ASP A 295 29.13 3.34 39.12
CA ASP A 295 28.88 1.96 38.65
C ASP A 295 28.34 1.08 39.78
N LEU A 296 28.88 1.22 40.99
CA LEU A 296 28.37 0.53 42.17
C LEU A 296 26.97 1.01 42.55
N ALA A 297 26.69 2.30 42.46
CA ALA A 297 25.36 2.86 42.68
C ALA A 297 24.33 2.26 41.71
N PHE A 298 24.68 2.15 40.42
CA PHE A 298 23.86 1.50 39.40
C PHE A 298 23.62 0.02 39.72
N ARG A 299 24.68 -0.77 39.95
CA ARG A 299 24.60 -2.23 40.22
C ARG A 299 23.76 -2.57 41.46
N PHE A 300 23.94 -1.82 42.55
CA PHE A 300 23.28 -2.09 43.83
C PHE A 300 21.91 -1.38 43.96
N HIS A 301 21.45 -0.66 42.94
CA HIS A 301 20.24 0.19 42.95
C HIS A 301 20.22 1.20 44.11
N LEU A 302 21.32 1.95 44.25
CA LEU A 302 21.51 3.00 45.26
C LEU A 302 21.75 4.37 44.59
N SER A 303 21.63 5.44 45.38
CA SER A 303 22.23 6.72 45.00
C SER A 303 23.76 6.71 45.26
N GLU A 304 24.52 7.42 44.41
CA GLU A 304 25.98 7.53 44.54
C GLU A 304 26.40 8.08 45.92
N ALA A 305 25.66 9.06 46.44
CA ALA A 305 25.86 9.57 47.80
C ALA A 305 25.71 8.49 48.89
N THR A 306 24.83 7.50 48.68
CA THR A 306 24.66 6.37 49.61
C THR A 306 25.80 5.35 49.47
N ALA A 307 26.24 5.04 48.25
CA ALA A 307 27.42 4.21 48.02
C ALA A 307 28.69 4.84 48.62
N SER A 308 28.88 6.16 48.47
CA SER A 308 29.97 6.93 49.07
C SER A 308 29.96 6.88 50.60
N ARG A 309 28.78 7.02 51.23
CA ARG A 309 28.61 6.87 52.68
C ARG A 309 29.00 5.47 53.18
N TYR A 310 28.54 4.40 52.51
CA TYR A 310 28.94 3.04 52.88
C TYR A 310 30.45 2.84 52.72
N TRP A 311 31.03 3.28 51.60
CA TRP A 311 32.48 3.24 51.38
C TRP A 311 33.27 3.88 52.53
N LEU A 312 32.95 5.12 52.91
CA LEU A 312 33.63 5.83 53.99
C LEU A 312 33.42 5.19 55.37
N SER A 313 32.20 4.70 55.65
CA SER A 313 31.90 4.06 56.94
C SER A 313 32.65 2.74 57.10
N TRP A 314 32.67 1.91 56.07
CA TRP A 314 33.30 0.59 56.12
C TRP A 314 34.82 0.63 56.01
N THR A 315 35.40 1.56 55.24
CA THR A 315 36.86 1.72 55.19
C THR A 315 37.44 2.15 56.53
N ARG A 316 36.82 3.12 57.22
CA ARG A 316 37.21 3.52 58.59
C ARG A 316 37.05 2.39 59.61
N LEU A 317 35.98 1.60 59.50
CA LEU A 317 35.78 0.41 60.33
C LEU A 317 36.91 -0.61 60.07
N MET A 318 37.16 -0.96 58.81
CA MET A 318 38.22 -1.89 58.40
C MET A 318 39.60 -1.43 58.90
N GLU A 319 39.95 -0.16 58.73
CA GLU A 319 41.19 0.44 59.24
C GLU A 319 41.31 0.23 60.76
N THR A 320 40.28 0.64 61.52
CA THR A 320 40.25 0.53 62.99
C THR A 320 40.36 -0.91 63.48
N ARG A 321 39.77 -1.88 62.77
CA ARG A 321 39.76 -3.31 63.13
C ARG A 321 41.04 -4.01 62.71
N LEU A 322 41.53 -3.76 61.50
CA LEU A 322 42.75 -4.37 60.97
C LEU A 322 44.01 -3.85 61.66
N ALA A 323 44.02 -2.60 62.14
CA ALA A 323 45.11 -2.07 62.97
C ALA A 323 45.30 -2.83 64.29
N GLN A 324 44.28 -3.51 64.80
CA GLN A 324 44.38 -4.36 66.01
C GLN A 324 45.01 -5.73 65.72
N VAL A 325 45.10 -6.13 64.45
CA VAL A 325 45.74 -7.39 64.04
C VAL A 325 47.24 -7.13 63.88
N PRO A 326 48.12 -7.70 64.72
CA PRO A 326 49.56 -7.48 64.60
C PRO A 326 50.07 -8.10 63.30
N VAL A 327 50.32 -7.26 62.29
CA VAL A 327 50.91 -7.66 61.01
C VAL A 327 52.39 -8.02 61.22
N ARG A 328 52.64 -9.23 61.73
CA ARG A 328 53.98 -9.82 61.73
C ARG A 328 54.35 -10.20 60.31
N CYS A 329 54.98 -9.26 59.59
CA CYS A 329 55.72 -9.59 58.37
C CYS A 329 56.71 -10.73 58.70
N SER A 330 56.69 -11.81 57.92
CA SER A 330 57.68 -12.87 58.11
C SER A 330 59.07 -12.33 57.79
N PRO A 331 60.14 -12.78 58.47
CA PRO A 331 61.50 -12.29 58.21
C PRO A 331 61.87 -12.36 56.72
N ARG A 332 61.53 -13.46 56.06
CA ARG A 332 61.68 -13.66 54.61
C ARG A 332 60.96 -12.63 53.73
N TYR A 333 59.81 -12.10 54.17
CA TYR A 333 59.11 -11.06 53.43
C TYR A 333 59.80 -9.71 53.62
N VAL A 334 60.25 -9.41 54.84
CA VAL A 334 61.04 -8.20 55.13
C VAL A 334 62.34 -8.21 54.34
N GLU A 335 63.14 -9.28 54.42
CA GLU A 335 64.39 -9.45 53.67
C GLU A 335 64.23 -9.28 52.14
N ARG A 336 63.11 -9.76 51.57
CA ARG A 336 62.84 -9.69 50.13
C ARG A 336 62.50 -8.27 49.65
N PHE A 337 61.88 -7.47 50.51
CA PHE A 337 61.38 -6.12 50.18
C PHE A 337 62.06 -5.02 51.00
N GLU A 338 63.12 -5.33 51.73
CA GLU A 338 63.92 -4.36 52.45
C GLU A 338 64.49 -3.36 51.43
N PRO A 339 64.28 -2.05 51.60
CA PRO A 339 64.91 -1.06 50.76
C PRO A 339 66.42 -1.26 50.88
N ARG A 340 67.06 -1.71 49.79
CA ARG A 340 68.53 -1.74 49.70
C ARG A 340 69.02 -0.31 49.84
N ARG A 341 69.30 0.11 51.09
CA ARG A 341 70.01 1.36 51.38
C ARG A 341 71.27 1.28 50.54
N ALA A 342 71.45 2.24 49.63
CA ALA A 342 72.63 2.28 48.79
C ALA A 342 73.85 2.30 49.72
N ALA A 343 74.55 1.17 49.80
CA ALA A 343 75.79 1.09 50.55
C ALA A 343 76.72 2.14 49.95
N GLN A 344 77.28 3.00 50.80
CA GLN A 344 78.08 4.13 50.35
C GLN A 344 79.24 3.64 49.48
N VAL A 345 79.18 3.93 48.18
CA VAL A 345 80.31 3.75 47.28
C VAL A 345 81.03 5.08 47.19
N GLY A 346 82.15 5.19 47.92
CA GLY A 346 83.19 6.19 47.62
C GLY A 346 82.86 7.67 47.79
N GLY A 347 81.82 8.04 48.56
CA GLY A 347 81.65 9.43 49.02
C GLY A 347 81.25 10.47 47.97
N VAL A 348 80.68 10.06 46.82
CA VAL A 348 80.16 10.97 45.79
C VAL A 348 78.63 10.89 45.75
N PRO A 349 77.89 12.02 45.92
CA PRO A 349 76.45 12.04 45.72
C PRO A 349 76.13 11.97 44.22
N LEU A 350 75.30 11.01 43.83
CA LEU A 350 74.68 10.97 42.50
C LEU A 350 73.44 11.89 42.51
N VAL A 351 73.36 12.75 41.50
CA VAL A 351 72.29 13.72 41.24
C VAL A 351 71.05 13.03 40.68
#